data_AF-A0A4Q9HWR3-F1
#
_entry.id   AF-A0A4Q9HWR3-F1
#
_cell.length_a   1.000
_cell.length_b   1.000
_cell.length_c   1.000
_cell.angle_alpha   90.00
_cell.angle_beta   90.00
_cell.angle_gamma   90.00
#
_symmetry.space_group_name_H-M   'P 1'
#
loop_
_entity.id
_entity.type
_entity.pdbx_description
1 polymer ?
#
loop_
_entity_poly.entity_id
_entity_poly.type
_entity_poly.pdbx_seq_one_letter_code
_entity_poly.pdbx_strand_id
1 'polypeptide(L)' 'MIGDHLAQHRELSLTAIGLATYIQSLPEGAPVDIRTLAEKFPEGRERVATALRALEAYGYIERVRERTDNGKLVTVT' A
#
# COMPACT_ATOMS: atom_id res chain seq x y z
N MET A 1 6.21 -3.62 -14.26
CA MET A 1 4.99 -3.69 -15.09
C MET A 1 3.82 -3.79 -14.13
N ILE A 2 2.81 -2.93 -14.26
CA ILE A 2 1.55 -3.13 -13.51
C ILE A 2 1.01 -4.47 -13.98
N GLY A 3 0.85 -5.44 -13.07
CA GLY A 3 0.24 -6.72 -13.43
C GLY A 3 -1.20 -6.46 -13.88
N ASP A 4 -1.57 -6.90 -15.09
CA ASP A 4 -2.94 -6.82 -15.61
C ASP A 4 -3.97 -7.30 -14.57
N HIS A 5 -3.57 -8.25 -13.73
CA HIS A 5 -4.32 -8.80 -12.61
C HIS A 5 -4.72 -7.76 -11.56
N LEU A 6 -3.83 -6.83 -11.18
CA LEU A 6 -4.12 -5.79 -10.20
C LEU A 6 -5.14 -4.78 -10.75
N ALA A 7 -4.92 -4.30 -11.98
CA ALA A 7 -5.79 -3.31 -12.60
C ALA A 7 -7.19 -3.85 -12.92
N GLN A 8 -7.32 -5.17 -13.11
CA GLN A 8 -8.58 -5.85 -13.42
C GLN A 8 -9.26 -6.48 -12.18
N HIS A 9 -8.69 -6.33 -10.98
CA HIS A 9 -9.24 -6.95 -9.77
C HIS A 9 -10.54 -6.28 -9.32
N ARG A 10 -11.69 -6.91 -9.60
CA ARG A 10 -13.02 -6.31 -9.39
C ARG A 10 -13.39 -6.06 -7.93
N GLU A 11 -12.72 -6.74 -6.99
CA GLU A 11 -12.96 -6.57 -5.56
C GLU A 11 -12.04 -5.53 -4.90
N LEU A 12 -11.08 -4.97 -5.66
CA LEU A 12 -10.26 -3.86 -5.19
C LEU A 12 -10.91 -2.52 -5.53
N SER A 13 -10.84 -1.59 -4.59
CA SER A 13 -11.20 -0.20 -4.87
C SER A 13 -10.15 0.48 -5.76
N LEU A 14 -10.54 1.51 -6.50
CA LEU A 14 -9.58 2.33 -7.26
C LEU A 14 -8.49 2.94 -6.36
N THR A 15 -8.81 3.25 -5.10
CA THR A 15 -7.81 3.66 -4.10
C THR A 15 -6.78 2.56 -3.85
N ALA A 16 -7.20 1.30 -3.73
CA ALA A 16 -6.27 0.18 -3.55
C ALA A 16 -5.39 -0.04 -4.77
N ILE A 17 -5.96 0.00 -5.98
CA ILE A 17 -5.20 -0.12 -7.24
C ILE A 17 -4.18 1.03 -7.36
N GLY A 18 -4.60 2.27 -7.07
CA GLY A 18 -3.73 3.44 -7.09
C GLY A 18 -2.61 3.35 -6.06
N LEU A 19 -2.91 2.94 -4.82
CA LEU A 19 -1.90 2.76 -3.78
C LEU A 19 -0.91 1.65 -4.13
N ALA A 20 -1.38 0.50 -4.63
CA ALA A 20 -0.49 -0.57 -5.06
C ALA A 20 0.43 -0.12 -6.21
N THR A 21 -0.09 0.66 -7.16
CA THR A 21 0.71 1.23 -8.25
C THR A 21 1.76 2.21 -7.73
N TYR A 22 1.37 3.08 -6.78
CA TYR A 22 2.29 4.00 -6.13
C TYR A 22 3.41 3.26 -5.38
N ILE A 23 3.06 2.27 -4.56
CA ILE A 23 4.01 1.48 -3.78
C ILE A 23 5.04 0.80 -4.69
N GLN A 24 4.60 0.16 -5.78
CA GLN A 24 5.50 -0.50 -6.75
C GLN A 24 6.44 0.48 -7.50
N SER A 25 6.14 1.77 -7.50
CA SER A 25 6.99 2.80 -8.11
C SER A 25 8.07 3.32 -7.17
N LEU A 26 7.97 3.01 -5.86
CA LEU A 26 8.93 3.47 -4.87
C LEU A 26 10.18 2.60 -4.85
N PRO A 27 11.33 3.16 -4.45
CA PRO A 27 12.50 2.34 -4.14
C PRO A 27 12.21 1.40 -2.96
N GLU A 28 12.90 0.26 -2.93
CA GLU A 28 12.86 -0.66 -1.80
C GLU A 28 13.17 0.07 -0.48
N GLY A 29 12.46 -0.32 0.58
CA GLY A 29 12.58 0.31 1.91
C GLY A 29 11.88 1.66 2.06
N ALA A 30 11.20 2.18 1.04
CA ALA A 30 10.41 3.39 1.17
C ALA A 30 9.27 3.23 2.20
N PRO A 31 8.98 4.25 3.04
CA PRO A 31 7.95 4.15 4.06
C PRO A 31 6.54 4.16 3.44
N VAL A 32 5.82 3.06 3.62
CA VAL A 32 4.45 2.84 3.08
C VAL A 32 3.44 2.52 4.19
N ASP A 33 3.62 3.13 5.35
CA ASP A 33 2.66 3.02 6.46
C ASP A 33 1.41 3.89 6.24
N ILE A 34 0.31 3.53 6.93
CA ILE A 34 -0.99 4.23 6.83
C ILE A 34 -0.85 5.73 7.05
N ARG A 35 -0.05 6.17 8.03
CA ARG A 35 0.10 7.61 8.33
C ARG A 35 0.83 8.30 7.19
N THR A 36 1.97 7.75 6.78
CA THR A 36 2.78 8.32 5.68
C THR A 36 1.97 8.43 4.38
N LEU A 37 1.16 7.42 4.04
CA LEU A 37 0.32 7.47 2.84
C LEU A 37 -0.88 8.42 3.00
N ALA A 38 -1.54 8.45 4.15
CA ALA A 38 -2.66 9.35 4.41
C ALA A 38 -2.27 10.84 4.45
N GLU A 39 -1.01 11.16 4.74
CA GLU A 39 -0.46 12.51 4.64
C GLU A 39 -0.21 12.95 3.19
N LYS A 40 0.00 11.99 2.27
CA LYS A 40 0.29 12.26 0.85
C LYS A 40 -0.96 12.32 -0.03
N PHE A 41 -2.03 11.66 0.39
CA PHE A 41 -3.18 11.37 -0.45
C PHE A 41 -4.49 11.91 0.16
N PRO A 42 -5.35 12.58 -0.63
CA PRO A 42 -6.57 13.23 -0.15
C PRO A 42 -7.66 12.27 0.36
N GLU A 43 -7.52 10.96 0.13
CA GLU A 43 -8.47 9.91 0.48
C GLU A 43 -8.63 9.76 2.00
N GLY A 44 -7.62 10.16 2.76
CA GLY A 44 -7.61 10.13 4.21
C GLY A 44 -7.30 8.76 4.81
N ARG A 45 -7.06 8.77 6.13
CA ARG A 45 -6.53 7.64 6.90
C ARG A 45 -7.35 6.35 6.79
N GLU A 46 -8.67 6.44 6.92
CA GLU A 46 -9.55 5.27 6.91
C GLU A 46 -9.59 4.57 5.55
N ARG A 47 -9.63 5.34 4.45
CA ARG A 47 -9.60 4.77 3.10
C ARG A 47 -8.25 4.14 2.78
N VAL A 48 -7.15 4.81 3.16
CA VAL A 48 -5.80 4.24 3.03
C VAL A 48 -5.67 2.94 3.82
N ALA A 49 -6.13 2.91 5.08
CA ALA A 49 -6.09 1.70 5.90
C ALA A 49 -6.92 0.56 5.29
N THR A 50 -8.12 0.87 4.79
CA THR A 50 -9.00 -0.12 4.14
C THR A 50 -8.37 -0.67 2.87
N ALA A 51 -7.79 0.19 2.05
CA ALA A 51 -7.12 -0.20 0.82
C ALA A 51 -5.90 -1.10 1.09
N LEU A 52 -5.04 -0.75 2.04
CA LEU A 52 -3.91 -1.59 2.42
C LEU A 52 -4.34 -2.97 2.95
N ARG A 53 -5.39 -3.03 3.78
CA ARG A 53 -5.95 -4.31 4.25
C ARG A 53 -6.46 -5.17 3.09
N ALA A 54 -7.11 -4.56 2.10
CA ALA A 54 -7.58 -5.29 0.93
C ALA A 54 -6.41 -5.84 0.11
N LEU A 55 -5.36 -5.04 -0.12
CA LEU A 55 -4.15 -5.49 -0.81
C LEU A 55 -3.48 -6.66 -0.08
N GLU A 56 -3.39 -6.60 1.25
CA GLU A 56 -2.88 -7.70 2.09
C GLU A 56 -3.76 -8.95 1.99
N ALA A 57 -5.08 -8.79 2.08
CA ALA A 57 -6.03 -9.90 2.02
C ALA A 57 -6.01 -10.66 0.67
N TYR A 58 -5.75 -9.95 -0.43
CA TYR A 58 -5.63 -10.55 -1.76
C TYR A 58 -4.18 -10.91 -2.14
N GLY A 59 -3.22 -10.76 -1.22
CA GLY A 59 -1.83 -11.17 -1.44
C GLY A 59 -1.02 -10.27 -2.37
N TYR A 60 -1.46 -9.03 -2.60
CA TYR A 60 -0.71 -8.05 -3.39
C TYR A 60 0.44 -7.42 -2.61
N ILE A 61 0.35 -7.41 -1.28
CA ILE A 61 1.42 -6.96 -0.38
C ILE A 61 1.48 -7.86 0.83
N GLU A 62 2.67 -7.99 1.41
CA GLU A 62 2.85 -8.65 2.69
C GLU A 62 3.18 -7.62 3.77
N ARG A 63 2.59 -7.77 4.95
CA ARG A 63 2.84 -6.86 6.06
C ARG A 63 4.16 -7.20 6.73
N VAL A 64 5.23 -6.63 6.23
CA VAL A 64 6.52 -6.67 6.91
C VAL A 64 6.53 -5.65 8.05
N ARG A 65 6.95 -6.07 9.25
CA ARG A 65 7.14 -5.18 10.40
C ARG A 65 8.63 -4.99 10.63
N GLU A 66 9.29 -4.28 9.72
CA GLU A 66 10.67 -3.87 9.99
C GLU A 66 10.67 -2.67 10.92
N ARG A 67 11.36 -2.82 12.07
CA ARG A 67 11.73 -1.67 12.90
C ARG A 67 12.86 -0.94 12.17
N THR A 68 12.50 -0.01 11.30
CA THR A 68 13.44 1.04 10.92
C THR A 68 13.80 1.85 12.18
N ASP A 69 15.01 2.42 12.27
CA ASP A 69 15.52 3.15 13.45
C ASP A 69 14.60 4.31 13.94
N ASN A 70 13.57 4.64 13.17
CA ASN A 70 12.51 5.61 13.49
C ASN A 70 11.18 4.98 13.99
N GLY A 71 11.15 3.68 14.28
CA GLY A 71 9.95 2.98 14.79
C GLY A 71 8.79 2.87 13.80
N LYS A 72 9.03 3.02 12.49
CA LYS A 72 7.99 2.98 11.44
C LYS A 72 7.84 1.60 10.84
N LEU A 73 6.58 1.19 10.68
CA LEU A 73 6.14 -0.06 10.03
C LEU A 73 6.36 0.07 8.52
N VAL A 74 7.35 -0.63 7.94
CA VAL A 74 7.58 -0.59 6.49
C VAL A 74 7.04 -1.87 5.87
N THR A 75 6.01 -1.75 5.03
CA THR A 75 5.57 -2.84 4.14
C THR A 75 6.57 -2.93 3.00
N VAL A 76 7.47 -3.90 3.04
CA VAL A 76 8.41 -4.16 1.93
C VAL A 76 7.70 -5.04 0.90
N THR A 77 7.82 -4.68 -0.39
CA THR A 77 7.34 -5.47 -1.54
C THR A 77 8.54 -6.14 -2.20
#